data_AF-A0A6M0A1H4-F1
#
_entry.id   AF-A0A6M0A1H4-F1
#
_cell.length_a   1.000
_cell.length_b   1.000
_cell.length_c   1.000
_cell.angle_alpha   90.00
_cell.angle_beta   90.00
_cell.angle_gamma   90.00
#
_symmetry.space_group_name_H-M   'P 1'
#
loop_
_entity.id
_entity.type
_entity.pdbx_description
1 polymer ?
#
loop_
_entity_poly.entity_id
_entity_poly.type
_entity_poly.pdbx_seq_one_letter_code
_entity_poly.pdbx_strand_id
1 'polypeptide(L)' 'MKNYRFHQDTITEVKERADIYDVISEHVVLKKRGKDYVGLCPFHEGATRWPLN' A
#
# COMPACT_ATOMS: atom_id res chain seq x y z
N MET A 1 -24.14 5.54 -2.07
CA MET A 1 -22.87 4.95 -2.54
C MET A 1 -23.20 3.97 -3.66
N LYS A 2 -22.61 4.12 -4.86
CA LYS A 2 -22.85 3.18 -5.97
C LYS A 2 -21.98 1.94 -5.75
N ASN A 3 -22.60 0.78 -5.57
CA ASN A 3 -21.89 -0.50 -5.50
C ASN A 3 -21.56 -0.98 -6.92
N TYR A 4 -20.37 -0.65 -7.40
CA TYR A 4 -19.82 -1.25 -8.60
C TYR A 4 -19.31 -2.66 -8.25
N ARG A 5 -19.97 -3.68 -8.81
CA ARG A 5 -19.43 -5.04 -8.83
C ARG A 5 -18.68 -5.25 -10.13
N PHE A 6 -17.36 -5.27 -10.04
CA PHE A 6 -16.50 -5.67 -11.15
C PHE A 6 -16.44 -7.19 -11.24
N HIS A 7 -16.17 -7.71 -12.43
CA HIS A 7 -15.88 -9.13 -12.60
C HIS A 7 -14.60 -9.50 -11.84
N GLN A 8 -14.54 -10.70 -11.28
CA GLN A 8 -13.39 -11.12 -10.47
C GLN A 8 -12.09 -11.11 -11.29
N ASP A 9 -12.15 -11.50 -12.56
CA ASP A 9 -10.99 -11.48 -13.46
C ASP A 9 -10.43 -10.07 -13.65
N THR A 10 -11.30 -9.06 -13.79
CA THR A 10 -10.86 -7.66 -13.88
C THR A 10 -10.16 -7.22 -12.60
N ILE A 11 -10.65 -7.64 -11.43
CA ILE A 11 -10.01 -7.33 -10.14
C ILE A 11 -8.63 -7.99 -10.06
N THR A 12 -8.52 -9.25 -10.51
CA THR A 12 -7.25 -9.99 -10.53
C THR A 12 -6.25 -9.35 -11.48
N GLU A 13 -6.68 -9.02 -12.70
CA GLU A 13 -5.85 -8.38 -13.72
C GLU A 13 -5.28 -7.03 -13.24
N VAL A 14 -6.08 -6.23 -12.54
CA VAL A 14 -5.61 -4.98 -11.93
C VAL A 14 -4.57 -5.25 -10.85
N LYS A 15 -4.80 -6.23 -9.96
CA LYS A 15 -3.85 -6.57 -8.89
C LYS A 15 -2.52 -7.13 -9.42
N GLU A 16 -2.55 -7.83 -10.54
CA GLU A 16 -1.34 -8.39 -11.18
C GLU A 16 -0.51 -7.31 -11.88
N ARG A 17 -1.15 -6.28 -12.45
CA ARG A 17 -0.45 -5.19 -13.16
C ARG A 17 -0.06 -4.02 -12.29
N ALA A 18 -0.76 -3.79 -11.18
CA ALA A 18 -0.46 -2.69 -10.28
C ALA A 18 0.71 -3.05 -9.35
N ASP A 19 1.77 -2.25 -9.37
CA ASP A 19 2.79 -2.31 -8.33
C ASP A 19 2.31 -1.54 -7.10
N ILE A 20 2.17 -2.25 -5.98
CA ILE A 20 1.74 -1.65 -4.71
C ILE A 20 2.77 -0.66 -4.16
N TYR A 21 4.06 -0.80 -4.52
CA TYR A 21 5.09 0.15 -4.13
C TYR A 21 4.85 1.52 -4.73
N ASP A 22 4.53 1.60 -6.02
CA ASP A 22 4.28 2.87 -6.72
C ASP A 22 3.07 3.58 -6.12
N VAL A 23 1.97 2.83 -5.92
CA VAL A 23 0.72 3.36 -5.36
C VAL A 23 0.92 3.92 -3.95
N ILE A 24 1.64 3.21 -3.08
CA ILE A 24 1.86 3.66 -1.69
C ILE A 24 2.87 4.83 -1.63
N SER A 25 3.87 4.85 -2.51
CA SER A 25 4.94 5.85 -2.50
C SER A 25 4.43 7.27 -2.83
N GLU A 26 3.27 7.39 -3.48
CA GLU A 26 2.60 8.69 -3.69
C GLU A 26 2.09 9.31 -2.37
N HIS A 27 1.81 8.48 -1.36
CA HIS A 27 1.20 8.91 -0.10
C HIS A 27 2.18 8.88 1.07
N VAL A 28 3.16 7.98 1.05
CA VAL A 28 4.06 7.73 2.18
C VAL A 28 5.49 7.62 1.70
N VAL A 29 6.40 8.29 2.40
CA VAL A 29 7.84 8.13 2.17
C VAL A 29 8.29 6.76 2.67
N LEU A 30 8.63 5.88 1.72
CA LEU A 30 9.18 4.56 1.97
C LEU A 30 10.71 4.55 1.94
N LYS A 31 11.33 3.76 2.82
CA LYS A 31 12.78 3.50 2.84
C LYS A 31 13.03 2.00 2.69
N LYS A 32 13.98 1.63 1.84
CA LYS A 32 14.36 0.23 1.61
C LYS A 32 15.07 -0.35 2.84
N ARG A 33 14.62 -1.50 3.33
CA ARG A 33 15.21 -2.26 4.43
C ARG A 33 15.28 -3.74 4.04
N GLY A 34 16.43 -4.14 3.50
CA GLY A 34 16.62 -5.50 2.98
C GLY A 34 15.76 -5.73 1.74
N LYS A 35 14.87 -6.73 1.81
CA LYS A 35 13.91 -7.06 0.75
C LYS A 35 12.61 -6.24 0.81
N ASP A 36 12.36 -5.55 1.93
CA ASP A 36 11.11 -4.86 2.22
C ASP A 36 11.29 -3.34 2.20
N TYR A 37 10.17 -2.61 2.21
CA TYR A 37 10.11 -1.16 2.34
C TYR A 37 9.36 -0.77 3.61
N VAL A 38 9.86 0.23 4.33
CA VAL A 38 9.28 0.71 5.60
C VAL A 38 9.06 2.22 5.57
N GLY A 39 7.93 2.68 6.11
CA GLY A 39 7.54 4.09 6.17
C GLY A 39 6.70 4.40 7.40
N LEU A 40 6.32 5.67 7.53
CA LEU A 40 5.40 6.10 8.59
C LEU A 40 3.98 5.73 8.22
N CYS A 41 3.22 5.20 9.16
CA CYS A 41 1.81 4.87 8.92
C CYS A 41 0.99 6.15 8.78
N PRO A 42 0.26 6.38 7.67
CA PRO A 42 -0.58 7.57 7.51
C PRO A 42 -1.93 7.47 8.25
N PHE A 43 -2.25 6.31 8.82
CA PHE A 43 -3.54 6.03 9.45
C PHE A 43 -3.53 6.18 10.98
N HIS A 44 -2.37 6.28 11.61
CA HIS A 44 -2.25 6.43 13.05
C HIS A 44 -1.61 7.79 13.39
N GLU A 45 -2.28 8.59 14.22
CA GLU A 45 -1.81 9.90 14.70
C GLU A 45 -0.75 9.76 15.81
N GLY A 46 0.27 8.94 15.56
CA GLY A 46 1.42 8.75 16.44
C GLY A 46 2.63 8.34 15.62
N ALA A 47 3.76 9.03 15.81
CA ALA A 47 5.01 8.77 15.09
C ALA A 47 5.68 7.49 15.61
N THR A 48 5.01 6.37 15.44
CA THR A 48 5.47 5.08 15.92
C THR A 48 5.94 4.30 14.70
N ARG A 49 7.26 4.32 14.51
CA ARG A 49 7.98 3.55 13.49
C ARG A 49 7.50 2.10 13.56
N TRP A 50 6.75 1.63 12.56
CA TRP A 50 6.49 0.21 12.40
C TRP A 50 7.70 -0.44 11.70
N PRO A 51 8.26 -1.55 12.20
CA PRO A 51 7.93 -2.25 13.43
C PRO A 51 8.68 -1.64 14.61
N LEU A 52 7.95 -1.28 15.68
CA LEU A 52 8.56 -1.27 16.99
C LEU A 52 8.88 -2.72 17.32
N ASN A 53 10.00 -2.92 18.00
CA ASN A 53 10.18 -4.14 18.78
C ASN A 53 9.00 -4.30 19.76
#